data_AF-A0A2V6EXV2-F1
#
_entry.id   AF-A0A2V6EXV2-F1
#
_cell.length_a   1.000
_cell.length_b   1.000
_cell.length_c   1.000
_cell.angle_alpha   90.00
_cell.angle_beta   90.00
_cell.angle_gamma   90.00
#
_symmetry.space_group_name_H-M   'P 1'
#
loop_
_entity.id
_entity.type
_entity.pdbx_description
1 polymer ?
#
loop_
_entity_poly.entity_id
_entity_poly.type
_entity_poly.pdbx_seq_one_letter_code
_entity_poly.pdbx_strand_id
1 'polypeptide(L)'
;IQIIRAEIGANGPISFARFMELALYHPDRGYYASGRANIGRRGDFFTSVSVGPLFGKLLAAQFVEIWEKLGRPGDFEIVEQGAHDGVFAADALRALRQSAGECFAATSYCIVEPFPIWQERQEKNLHEFAEKTSWVASIDE
;
A
#
# COMPACT_ATOMS: atom_id res chain seq x y z
N ILE A 1 22.22 13.32 -3.25
CA ILE A 1 22.55 14.43 -4.17
C ILE A 1 23.56 14.07 -5.26
N GLN A 2 24.55 13.20 -5.02
CA GLN A 2 25.55 12.85 -6.06
C GLN A 2 24.92 12.20 -7.30
N ILE A 3 23.94 11.30 -7.14
CA ILE A 3 23.18 10.71 -8.25
C ILE A 3 22.52 11.78 -9.12
N ILE A 4 21.78 12.70 -8.48
CA ILE A 4 21.11 13.82 -9.16
C ILE A 4 22.12 14.74 -9.86
N ARG A 5 23.24 15.06 -9.20
CA ARG A 5 24.32 15.87 -9.80
C ARG A 5 24.95 15.20 -11.01
N ALA A 6 25.15 13.89 -10.96
CA ALA A 6 25.72 13.12 -12.06
C ALA A 6 24.76 13.10 -13.26
N GLU A 7 23.46 12.89 -13.03
CA GLU A 7 22.45 12.92 -14.11
C GLU A 7 22.36 14.30 -14.76
N ILE A 8 22.36 15.38 -13.97
CA ILE A 8 22.37 16.75 -14.48
C ILE A 8 23.66 17.05 -15.26
N GLY A 9 24.80 16.58 -14.75
CA GLY A 9 26.10 16.77 -15.40
C GLY A 9 26.19 16.06 -16.77
N ALA A 10 25.53 14.92 -16.91
CA ALA A 10 25.54 14.13 -18.14
C ALA A 10 24.50 14.61 -19.17
N ASN A 11 23.29 14.95 -18.72
CA ASN A 11 22.12 15.14 -19.60
C ASN A 11 21.60 16.59 -19.63
N GLY A 12 22.22 17.49 -18.87
CA GLY A 12 21.72 18.84 -18.64
C GLY A 12 20.62 18.89 -17.57
N PRO A 13 19.96 20.05 -17.39
CA PRO A 13 18.95 20.23 -16.35
C PRO A 13 17.84 19.17 -16.40
N ILE A 14 17.50 18.62 -15.25
CA ILE A 14 16.37 17.69 -15.11
C ILE A 14 15.10 18.44 -14.69
N SER A 15 13.93 17.88 -15.03
CA SER A 15 12.66 18.39 -14.53
C SER A 15 12.52 18.19 -13.03
N PHE A 16 11.66 18.99 -12.40
CA PHE A 16 11.33 18.80 -10.98
C PHE A 16 10.68 17.43 -10.72
N ALA A 17 9.89 16.92 -11.67
CA ALA A 17 9.31 15.58 -11.58
C ALA A 17 10.40 14.50 -11.47
N ARG A 18 11.44 14.57 -12.32
CA ARG A 18 12.57 13.64 -12.27
C ARG A 18 13.39 13.78 -11.00
N PHE A 19 13.57 14.99 -10.50
CA PHE A 19 14.19 15.23 -9.19
C PHE A 19 13.40 14.52 -8.07
N MET A 20 12.08 14.69 -8.03
CA MET A 20 11.22 14.08 -7.01
C MET A 20 11.22 12.56 -7.11
N GLU A 21 11.15 12.01 -8.32
CA GLU A 21 11.27 10.58 -8.56
C GLU A 21 12.57 10.01 -7.95
N LEU A 22 13.71 10.62 -8.23
CA LEU A 22 15.00 10.20 -7.65
C LEU A 22 15.04 10.35 -6.13
N ALA A 23 14.51 11.45 -5.59
CA ALA A 23 14.52 11.72 -4.16
C ALA A 23 13.62 10.73 -3.38
N LEU A 24 12.51 10.32 -3.96
CA LEU A 24 11.51 9.46 -3.31
C LEU A 24 11.74 7.97 -3.58
N TYR A 25 12.13 7.61 -4.81
CA TYR A 25 12.01 6.23 -5.31
C TYR A 25 13.31 5.63 -5.85
N HIS A 26 14.45 6.33 -5.81
CA HIS A 26 15.72 5.70 -6.17
C HIS A 26 15.97 4.44 -5.31
N PRO A 27 16.27 3.26 -5.88
CA PRO A 27 16.34 2.00 -5.13
C PRO A 27 17.21 2.07 -3.86
N ASP A 28 18.41 2.64 -3.96
CA ASP A 28 19.37 2.66 -2.83
C ASP A 28 19.26 3.87 -1.88
N ARG A 29 18.56 4.93 -2.30
CA ARG A 29 18.67 6.28 -1.71
C ARG A 29 17.35 7.03 -1.60
N GLY A 30 16.35 6.60 -2.34
CA GLY A 30 15.01 7.15 -2.35
C GLY A 30 14.36 6.92 -1.00
N TYR A 31 13.67 7.93 -0.51
CA TYR A 31 13.06 7.91 0.81
C TYR A 31 12.17 6.68 1.05
N TYR A 32 11.30 6.33 0.10
CA TYR A 32 10.39 5.19 0.19
C TYR A 32 11.04 3.88 -0.26
N ALA A 33 11.67 3.86 -1.43
CA ALA A 33 12.20 2.64 -2.05
C ALA A 33 13.29 1.96 -1.23
N SER A 34 14.11 2.73 -0.50
CA SER A 34 15.23 2.19 0.27
C SER A 34 14.84 1.54 1.61
N GLY A 35 13.54 1.49 1.93
CA GLY A 35 13.02 0.97 3.21
C GLY A 35 13.37 1.84 4.43
N ARG A 36 13.87 3.05 4.19
CA ARG A 36 14.24 4.04 5.22
C ARG A 36 13.04 4.82 5.75
N ALA A 37 11.96 4.91 4.96
CA ALA A 37 10.75 5.58 5.39
C ALA A 37 10.26 4.99 6.71
N ASN A 38 10.26 5.81 7.75
CA ASN A 38 9.78 5.46 9.06
C ASN A 38 8.44 6.19 9.25
N ILE A 39 7.33 5.50 9.05
CA ILE A 39 5.98 6.08 9.16
C ILE A 39 5.37 5.64 10.49
N GLY A 40 4.70 6.56 11.19
CA GLY A 40 3.97 6.24 12.42
C GLY A 40 4.21 7.22 13.55
N ARG A 41 3.72 6.89 14.75
CA ARG A 41 3.81 7.74 15.97
C ARG A 41 5.23 8.21 16.31
N ARG A 42 6.24 7.42 15.94
CA ARG A 42 7.67 7.69 16.16
C ARG A 42 8.43 7.83 14.84
N GLY A 43 7.69 8.01 13.75
CA GLY A 43 8.20 8.15 12.40
C GLY A 43 8.45 9.59 12.00
N ASP A 44 8.89 9.77 10.76
CA ASP A 44 9.09 11.07 10.12
C ASP A 44 7.76 11.81 9.90
N PHE A 45 6.66 11.06 9.75
CA PHE A 45 5.31 11.58 9.68
C PHE A 45 4.27 10.53 10.09
N PHE A 46 3.02 10.98 10.19
CA PHE A 46 1.91 10.24 10.76
C PHE A 46 0.75 10.15 9.75
N THR A 47 0.10 9.00 9.69
CA THR A 47 -1.07 8.73 8.82
C THR A 47 -2.30 8.34 9.66
N SER A 48 -3.49 8.32 9.07
CA SER A 48 -4.71 7.86 9.77
C SER A 48 -4.58 6.44 10.30
N VAL A 49 -3.85 5.57 9.58
CA VAL A 49 -3.53 4.18 9.99
C VAL A 49 -2.68 4.16 11.26
N SER A 50 -1.86 5.19 11.49
CA SER A 50 -0.95 5.30 12.64
C SER A 50 -1.68 5.56 13.97
N VAL A 51 -2.95 5.96 13.94
CA VAL A 51 -3.76 6.18 15.16
C VAL A 51 -4.13 4.86 15.80
N GLY A 52 -4.51 3.87 14.98
CA GLY A 52 -5.03 2.58 15.40
C GLY A 52 -6.07 2.04 14.40
N PRO A 53 -6.74 0.92 14.73
CA PRO A 53 -7.49 0.13 13.76
C PRO A 53 -8.85 0.74 13.35
N LEU A 54 -9.25 1.87 13.96
CA LEU A 54 -10.54 2.49 13.67
C LEU A 54 -10.66 2.89 12.20
N PHE A 55 -9.59 3.39 11.59
CA PHE A 55 -9.61 3.79 10.19
C PHE A 55 -9.90 2.60 9.26
N GLY A 56 -9.21 1.48 9.44
CA GLY A 56 -9.46 0.25 8.68
C GLY A 56 -10.88 -0.29 8.87
N LYS A 57 -11.42 -0.24 10.09
CA LYS A 57 -12.82 -0.63 10.38
C LYS A 57 -13.85 0.24 9.68
N LEU A 58 -13.64 1.55 9.64
CA LEU A 58 -14.55 2.47 8.95
C LEU A 58 -14.55 2.22 7.44
N LEU A 59 -13.36 2.01 6.86
CA LEU A 59 -13.25 1.69 5.43
C LEU A 59 -13.83 0.32 5.10
N ALA A 60 -13.67 -0.68 5.98
CA ALA A 60 -14.34 -1.97 5.81
C ALA A 60 -15.87 -1.83 5.72
N ALA A 61 -16.49 -0.97 6.55
CA ALA A 61 -17.93 -0.69 6.44
C ALA A 61 -18.28 -0.05 5.09
N GLN A 62 -17.46 0.87 4.59
CA GLN A 62 -17.63 1.47 3.27
C GLN A 62 -17.49 0.44 2.14
N PHE A 63 -16.56 -0.51 2.26
CA PHE A 63 -16.38 -1.58 1.28
C PHE A 63 -17.59 -2.51 1.21
N VAL A 64 -18.20 -2.83 2.36
CA VAL A 64 -19.46 -3.60 2.40
C VAL A 64 -20.56 -2.83 1.69
N GLU A 65 -20.72 -1.53 1.97
CA GLU A 65 -21.74 -0.70 1.30
C GLU A 65 -21.54 -0.68 -0.23
N ILE A 66 -20.29 -0.56 -0.69
CA ILE A 66 -19.96 -0.59 -2.12
C ILE A 66 -20.29 -1.96 -2.72
N TRP A 67 -19.85 -3.05 -2.07
CA TRP A 67 -20.13 -4.42 -2.51
C TRP A 67 -21.64 -4.71 -2.64
N GLU A 68 -22.44 -4.25 -1.68
CA GLU A 68 -23.90 -4.36 -1.72
C GLU A 68 -24.51 -3.55 -2.86
N LYS A 69 -24.04 -2.32 -3.08
CA LYS A 69 -24.47 -1.47 -4.21
C LYS A 69 -24.10 -2.04 -5.58
N LEU A 70 -23.02 -2.82 -5.65
CA LEU A 70 -22.61 -3.55 -6.85
C LEU A 70 -23.42 -4.86 -7.06
N GLY A 71 -24.39 -5.15 -6.20
CA GLY A 71 -25.24 -6.33 -6.33
C GLY A 71 -24.61 -7.60 -5.76
N ARG A 72 -23.68 -7.47 -4.79
CA ARG A 72 -23.01 -8.58 -4.11
C ARG A 72 -22.28 -9.54 -5.07
N PRO A 73 -21.34 -9.03 -5.91
CA PRO A 73 -20.55 -9.88 -6.79
C PRO A 73 -19.78 -10.94 -5.98
N GLY A 74 -19.57 -12.11 -6.59
CA GLY A 74 -18.78 -13.20 -6.00
C GLY A 74 -17.26 -12.95 -6.05
N ASP A 75 -16.85 -11.97 -6.85
CA ASP A 75 -15.49 -11.52 -7.13
C ASP A 75 -15.38 -10.01 -6.84
N PHE A 76 -14.97 -9.66 -5.63
CA PHE A 76 -14.87 -8.27 -5.20
C PHE A 76 -13.44 -7.90 -4.83
N GLU A 77 -12.70 -7.32 -5.78
CA GLU A 77 -11.30 -6.97 -5.54
C GLU A 77 -11.16 -5.57 -4.92
N ILE A 78 -10.37 -5.48 -3.85
CA ILE A 78 -9.90 -4.23 -3.27
C ILE A 78 -8.45 -4.04 -3.71
N VAL A 79 -8.17 -2.93 -4.39
CA VAL A 79 -6.81 -2.58 -4.84
C VAL A 79 -6.26 -1.44 -3.97
N GLU A 80 -5.12 -1.65 -3.33
CA GLU A 80 -4.40 -0.64 -2.53
C GLU A 80 -3.06 -0.30 -3.17
N GLN A 81 -2.87 0.95 -3.57
CA GLN A 81 -1.60 1.44 -4.08
C GLN A 81 -0.74 1.99 -2.94
N GLY A 82 0.44 1.39 -2.72
CA GLY A 82 1.36 1.81 -1.67
C GLY A 82 0.86 1.51 -0.25
N ALA A 83 0.60 0.23 0.03
CA ALA A 83 0.09 -0.25 1.32
C ALA A 83 1.07 -0.14 2.51
N HIS A 84 2.26 0.41 2.29
CA HIS A 84 3.34 0.52 3.28
C HIS A 84 3.70 -0.84 3.90
N ASP A 85 3.36 -1.09 5.16
CA ASP A 85 3.60 -2.35 5.86
C ASP A 85 2.35 -3.24 5.93
N GLY A 86 1.26 -2.88 5.26
CA GLY A 86 0.03 -3.67 5.14
C GLY A 86 -0.90 -3.60 6.36
N VAL A 87 -0.65 -2.71 7.33
CA VAL A 87 -1.50 -2.59 8.53
C VAL A 87 -2.94 -2.22 8.18
N PHE A 88 -3.14 -1.32 7.22
CA PHE A 88 -4.48 -0.96 6.77
C PHE A 88 -5.24 -2.15 6.17
N ALA A 89 -4.62 -2.87 5.23
CA ALA A 89 -5.17 -4.08 4.64
C ALA A 89 -5.55 -5.12 5.70
N ALA A 90 -4.66 -5.36 6.68
CA ALA A 90 -4.92 -6.30 7.77
C ALA A 90 -6.12 -5.88 8.63
N ASP A 91 -6.24 -4.60 8.98
CA ASP A 91 -7.34 -4.08 9.78
C ASP A 91 -8.67 -4.14 9.01
N ALA A 92 -8.66 -3.80 7.72
CA ALA A 92 -9.83 -3.86 6.86
C ALA A 92 -10.31 -5.31 6.66
N LEU A 93 -9.42 -6.23 6.30
CA LEU A 93 -9.74 -7.65 6.10
C LEU A 93 -10.24 -8.31 7.40
N ARG A 94 -9.63 -7.98 8.53
CA ARG A 94 -10.08 -8.46 9.85
C ARG A 94 -11.47 -7.94 10.19
N ALA A 95 -11.75 -6.66 9.92
CA ALA A 95 -13.07 -6.08 10.12
C ALA A 95 -14.13 -6.73 9.22
N LEU A 96 -13.85 -6.90 7.92
CA LEU A 96 -14.73 -7.60 6.99
C LEU A 96 -15.05 -9.03 7.47
N ARG A 97 -14.03 -9.80 7.87
CA ARG A 97 -14.22 -11.16 8.38
C ARG A 97 -15.11 -11.21 9.64
N GLN A 98 -15.04 -10.17 10.48
CA GLN A 98 -15.81 -10.11 11.73
C GLN A 98 -17.26 -9.63 11.52
N SER A 99 -17.51 -8.66 10.64
CA SER A 99 -18.81 -8.01 10.52
C SER A 99 -19.57 -8.33 9.23
N ALA A 100 -18.92 -8.88 8.20
CA ALA A 100 -19.52 -9.11 6.88
C ALA A 100 -18.89 -10.34 6.18
N GLY A 101 -19.15 -11.53 6.72
CA GLY A 101 -18.54 -12.79 6.26
C GLY A 101 -18.77 -13.10 4.77
N GLU A 102 -19.95 -12.78 4.22
CA GLU A 102 -20.23 -12.95 2.78
C GLU A 102 -19.36 -12.03 1.91
N CYS A 103 -19.25 -10.75 2.29
CA CYS A 103 -18.37 -9.80 1.60
C CYS A 103 -16.91 -10.26 1.71
N PHE A 104 -16.44 -10.63 2.90
CA PHE A 104 -15.09 -11.15 3.10
C PHE A 104 -14.80 -12.39 2.24
N ALA A 105 -15.78 -13.29 2.09
CA ALA A 105 -15.64 -14.48 1.26
C ALA A 105 -15.42 -14.11 -0.22
N ALA A 106 -16.16 -13.13 -0.74
CA ALA A 106 -16.02 -12.61 -2.09
C ALA A 106 -14.78 -11.72 -2.31
N THR A 107 -14.19 -11.20 -1.23
CA THR A 107 -13.06 -10.26 -1.33
C THR A 107 -11.75 -10.93 -1.72
N SER A 108 -11.04 -10.35 -2.68
CA SER A 108 -9.57 -10.43 -2.88
C SER A 108 -8.94 -9.06 -2.61
N TYR A 109 -7.67 -9.02 -2.20
CA TYR A 109 -6.95 -7.80 -1.87
C TYR A 109 -5.64 -7.71 -2.66
N CYS A 110 -5.58 -6.82 -3.64
CA CYS A 110 -4.39 -6.61 -4.47
C CYS A 110 -3.61 -5.40 -3.97
N ILE A 111 -2.31 -5.57 -3.73
CA ILE A 111 -1.41 -4.49 -3.33
C ILE A 111 -0.50 -4.13 -4.51
N VAL A 112 -0.57 -2.87 -4.95
CA VAL A 112 0.38 -2.32 -5.93
C VAL A 112 1.62 -1.82 -5.18
N GLU A 113 2.68 -2.62 -5.19
CA GLU A 113 3.94 -2.36 -4.49
C GLU A 113 5.13 -2.81 -5.34
N PRO A 114 5.90 -1.87 -5.92
CA PRO A 114 7.03 -2.21 -6.78
C PRO A 114 8.30 -2.60 -6.01
N PHE A 115 8.37 -2.38 -4.69
CA PHE A 115 9.60 -2.56 -3.92
C PHE A 115 9.58 -3.85 -3.07
N PRO A 116 10.51 -4.80 -3.30
CA PRO A 116 10.56 -6.08 -2.57
C PRO A 116 10.63 -5.92 -1.05
N ILE A 117 11.35 -4.91 -0.56
CA ILE A 117 11.48 -4.64 0.89
C ILE A 117 10.13 -4.35 1.57
N TRP A 118 9.18 -3.76 0.85
CA TRP A 118 7.83 -3.52 1.36
C TRP A 118 6.94 -4.74 1.20
N GLN A 119 7.04 -5.45 0.07
CA GLN A 119 6.35 -6.74 -0.14
C GLN A 119 6.67 -7.73 1.00
N GLU A 120 7.95 -7.90 1.37
CA GLU A 120 8.36 -8.79 2.48
C GLU A 120 7.71 -8.40 3.83
N ARG A 121 7.60 -7.09 4.10
CA ARG A 121 6.96 -6.59 5.33
C ARG A 121 5.46 -6.80 5.30
N GLN A 122 4.84 -6.57 4.14
CA GLN A 122 3.41 -6.76 3.91
C GLN A 122 3.05 -8.24 4.04
N GLU A 123 3.78 -9.15 3.39
CA GLU A 123 3.60 -10.60 3.52
C GLU A 123 3.65 -11.06 4.98
N LYS A 124 4.63 -10.58 5.74
CA LYS A 124 4.75 -10.90 7.16
C LYS A 124 3.54 -10.41 7.97
N ASN A 125 3.11 -9.17 7.75
CA ASN A 125 1.99 -8.58 8.49
C ASN A 125 0.63 -9.16 8.05
N LEU A 126 0.53 -9.62 6.80
CA LEU A 126 -0.67 -10.17 6.18
C LEU A 126 -0.69 -11.70 6.14
N HIS A 127 0.22 -12.39 6.83
CA HIS A 127 0.29 -13.86 6.84
C HIS A 127 -1.05 -14.54 7.20
N GLU A 128 -1.86 -13.90 8.06
CA GLU A 128 -3.21 -14.36 8.42
C GLU A 128 -4.19 -14.38 7.23
N PHE A 129 -3.92 -13.57 6.21
CA PHE A 129 -4.75 -13.35 5.03
C PHE A 129 -4.01 -13.69 3.73
N ALA A 130 -2.98 -14.54 3.77
CA ALA A 130 -2.15 -14.86 2.61
C ALA A 130 -2.96 -15.36 1.40
N GLU A 131 -4.03 -16.14 1.63
CA GLU A 131 -4.92 -16.64 0.57
C GLU A 131 -5.85 -15.56 -0.03
N LYS A 132 -5.90 -14.38 0.60
CA LYS A 132 -6.72 -13.25 0.17
C LYS A 132 -5.90 -12.15 -0.50
N THR A 133 -4.57 -12.19 -0.38
CA THR A 133 -3.69 -11.09 -0.78
C THR A 133 -2.84 -11.44 -1.99
N SER A 134 -2.70 -10.51 -2.93
CA SER A 134 -1.81 -10.59 -4.08
C SER A 134 -1.02 -9.28 -4.23
N TRP A 135 0.07 -9.34 -5.00
CA TRP A 135 0.94 -8.18 -5.26
C TRP A 135 1.19 -8.03 -6.75
N VAL A 136 1.19 -6.78 -7.22
CA VAL A 136 1.58 -6.38 -8.58
C VAL A 136 2.55 -5.19 -8.49
N ALA A 137 3.42 -5.03 -9.48
CA ALA A 137 4.38 -3.93 -9.48
C ALA A 137 3.75 -2.63 -9.99
N SER A 138 2.70 -2.71 -10.80
CA SER A 138 1.96 -1.56 -11.34
C SER A 138 0.48 -1.87 -11.51
N ILE A 139 -0.34 -0.83 -11.67
CA ILE A 139 -1.79 -0.99 -11.91
C ILE A 139 -2.13 -1.46 -13.33
N ASP A 140 -1.15 -1.41 -14.25
CA ASP A 140 -1.31 -1.84 -15.63
C ASP A 140 -1.01 -3.34 -15.84
N GLU A 141 -0.56 -4.03 -14.78
CA GLU A 141 -0.36 -5.50 -14.73
C GLU A 141 -1.67 -6.19 -14.33
#